data_AF-A0A2A7WQC0-F1
#
_entry.id   AF-A0A2A7WQC0-F1
#
_cell.length_a   1.000
_cell.length_b   1.000
_cell.length_c   1.000
_cell.angle_alpha   90.00
_cell.angle_beta   90.00
_cell.angle_gamma   90.00
#
_symmetry.space_group_name_H-M   'P 1'
#
loop_
_entity.id
_entity.type
_entity.pdbx_description
1 polymer ?
#
loop_
_entity_poly.entity_id
_entity_poly.type
_entity_poly.pdbx_seq_one_letter_code
_entity_poly.pdbx_strand_id
1 'polypeptide(L)'
;MVNKLEELNERNTLNHRNIVKYVKHVFDELDTKVKRFRDETAIKAAHHAKPDLEEETLFYSNIHNMKKLLIDVLERTTEDFEHLGDKNWNKNFDDGVNV
;
A
#
# COMPACT_ATOMS: atom_id res chain seq x y z
N MET A 1 8.00 4.56 -5.52
CA MET A 1 6.97 4.38 -4.48
C MET A 1 7.18 5.30 -3.30
N VAL A 2 8.39 5.38 -2.72
CA VAL A 2 8.70 6.29 -1.60
C VAL A 2 8.35 7.75 -1.93
N ASN A 3 8.80 8.26 -3.07
CA ASN A 3 8.52 9.65 -3.49
C ASN A 3 7.01 9.96 -3.59
N LYS A 4 6.19 8.99 -4.03
CA LYS A 4 4.74 9.19 -4.19
C LYS A 4 4.02 9.29 -2.84
N LEU A 5 4.51 8.57 -1.82
CA LEU A 5 3.99 8.67 -0.46
C LEU A 5 4.31 10.03 0.17
N GLU A 6 5.50 10.57 -0.10
CA GLU A 6 5.90 11.91 0.37
C GLU A 6 5.06 13.00 -0.30
N GLU A 7 4.89 12.93 -1.62
CA GLU A 7 3.99 13.82 -2.37
C GLU A 7 2.55 13.80 -1.82
N LEU A 8 1.99 12.60 -1.57
CA LEU A 8 0.66 12.46 -1.01
C LEU A 8 0.57 12.97 0.43
N ASN A 9 1.65 12.84 1.21
CA ASN A 9 1.71 13.39 2.57
C ASN A 9 1.71 14.93 2.57
N GLU A 10 2.32 15.55 1.58
CA GLU A 10 2.31 17.01 1.40
C GLU A 10 0.94 17.52 0.94
N ARG A 11 0.28 16.82 0.02
CA ARG A 11 -1.07 17.13 -0.48
C ARG A 11 -2.15 17.00 0.60
N ASN A 12 -2.03 16.01 1.47
CA ASN A 12 -2.94 15.83 2.60
C ASN A 12 -2.58 16.80 3.74
N THR A 13 -3.13 18.02 3.70
CA THR A 13 -3.01 18.99 4.80
C THR A 13 -3.65 18.48 6.11
N LEU A 14 -3.37 19.15 7.23
CA LEU A 14 -3.49 18.73 8.65
C LEU A 14 -4.55 17.69 9.05
N ASN A 15 -5.72 17.64 8.41
CA ASN A 15 -6.83 16.74 8.76
C ASN A 15 -6.71 15.32 8.19
N HIS A 16 -5.91 15.10 7.13
CA HIS A 16 -5.86 13.80 6.42
C HIS A 16 -4.49 13.12 6.47
N ARG A 17 -3.50 13.68 7.18
CA ARG A 17 -2.16 13.06 7.34
C ARG A 17 -2.21 11.66 7.97
N ASN A 18 -3.24 11.38 8.77
CA ASN A 18 -3.41 10.08 9.42
C ASN A 18 -3.61 8.94 8.42
N ILE A 19 -4.30 9.18 7.28
CA ILE A 19 -4.49 8.12 6.28
C ILE A 19 -3.18 7.81 5.55
N VAL A 20 -2.39 8.84 5.23
CA VAL A 20 -1.06 8.67 4.62
C VAL A 20 -0.12 7.94 5.58
N LYS A 21 -0.13 8.32 6.87
CA LYS A 21 0.63 7.64 7.92
C LYS A 21 0.23 6.17 8.07
N TYR A 22 -1.06 5.87 8.01
CA TYR A 22 -1.55 4.49 8.03
C TYR A 22 -1.01 3.68 6.85
N VAL A 23 -1.12 4.21 5.62
CA VAL A 23 -0.58 3.54 4.43
C VAL A 23 0.93 3.31 4.55
N LYS A 24 1.68 4.26 5.12
CA LYS A 24 3.10 4.08 5.44
C LYS A 24 3.34 2.91 6.40
N HIS A 25 2.57 2.79 7.49
CA HIS A 25 2.69 1.66 8.41
C HIS A 25 2.39 0.33 7.75
N VAL A 26 1.40 0.28 6.84
CA VAL A 26 1.14 -0.92 6.05
C VAL A 26 2.34 -1.26 5.16
N PHE A 27 2.98 -0.28 4.53
CA PHE A 27 4.19 -0.52 3.73
C PHE A 27 5.33 -1.10 4.56
N ASP A 28 5.58 -0.54 5.74
CA ASP A 28 6.62 -1.00 6.67
C ASP A 28 6.37 -2.47 7.10
N GLU A 29 5.11 -2.85 7.34
CA GLU A 29 4.75 -4.23 7.68
C GLU A 29 4.89 -5.18 6.48
N LEU A 30 4.57 -4.73 5.26
CA LEU A 30 4.82 -5.51 4.05
C LEU A 30 6.32 -5.76 3.82
N ASP A 31 7.17 -4.76 4.08
CA ASP A 31 8.63 -4.94 4.02
C ASP A 31 9.14 -5.87 5.10
N THR A 32 8.56 -5.82 6.30
CA THR A 32 8.85 -6.79 7.37
C THR A 32 8.46 -8.21 6.94
N LYS A 33 7.30 -8.38 6.29
CA LYS A 33 6.85 -9.68 5.77
C LYS A 33 7.77 -10.22 4.68
N VAL A 34 8.24 -9.36 3.78
CA VAL A 34 9.26 -9.71 2.77
C VAL A 34 10.54 -10.21 3.43
N LYS A 35 11.02 -9.50 4.45
CA LYS A 35 12.22 -9.92 5.19
C LYS A 35 12.05 -11.31 5.80
N ARG A 36 10.92 -11.57 6.47
CA ARG A 36 10.64 -12.89 7.07
C ARG A 36 10.60 -14.00 6.02
N PHE A 37 9.91 -13.78 4.91
CA PHE A 37 9.84 -14.75 3.82
C PHE A 37 11.23 -15.10 3.26
N ARG A 38 12.10 -14.09 3.10
CA ARG A 38 13.48 -14.29 2.68
C ARG A 38 14.27 -15.11 3.71
N ASP A 39 14.14 -14.79 4.99
CA ASP A 39 14.87 -15.48 6.06
C ASP A 39 14.40 -16.95 6.17
N GLU A 40 13.09 -17.22 6.04
CA GLU A 40 12.52 -18.58 6.00
C GLU A 40 13.02 -19.38 4.79
N THR A 41 13.07 -18.75 3.61
CA THR A 41 13.58 -19.36 2.39
C THR A 41 15.05 -19.72 2.52
N ALA A 42 15.86 -18.83 3.12
CA ALA A 42 17.28 -19.09 3.37
C ALA A 42 17.48 -20.27 4.35
N ILE A 43 16.65 -20.37 5.40
CA ILE A 43 16.66 -21.51 6.33
C ILE A 43 16.32 -22.82 5.59
N LYS A 44 15.26 -22.83 4.78
CA LYS A 44 14.87 -24.00 3.98
C LYS A 44 16.01 -24.45 3.05
N ALA A 45 16.64 -23.50 2.36
CA ALA A 45 17.78 -23.77 1.46
C ALA A 45 18.99 -24.34 2.22
N ALA A 46 19.30 -23.83 3.42
CA ALA A 46 20.37 -24.35 4.28
C ALA A 46 20.11 -25.81 4.72
N HIS A 47 18.84 -26.20 4.83
CA HIS A 47 18.42 -27.59 5.08
C HIS A 47 18.31 -28.45 3.81
N HIS A 48 18.89 -28.02 2.68
CA HIS A 48 18.86 -28.72 1.38
C HIS A 48 17.46 -28.90 0.79
N ALA A 49 16.44 -28.17 1.28
CA ALA A 49 15.17 -28.09 0.60
C ALA A 49 15.32 -27.16 -0.63
N LYS A 50 14.86 -27.62 -1.80
CA LYS A 50 14.88 -26.80 -3.01
C LYS A 50 13.88 -25.64 -2.84
N PRO A 51 14.29 -24.39 -3.08
CA PRO A 51 13.35 -23.27 -3.09
C PRO A 51 12.35 -23.44 -4.23
N ASP A 52 11.08 -23.12 -3.97
CA ASP A 52 10.04 -23.04 -4.99
C ASP A 52 10.08 -21.64 -5.62
N LEU A 53 10.66 -21.57 -6.83
CA LEU A 53 10.82 -20.32 -7.56
C LEU A 53 9.49 -19.69 -7.99
N GLU A 54 8.46 -20.50 -8.20
CA GLU A 54 7.14 -20.02 -8.56
C GLU A 54 6.46 -19.37 -7.35
N GLU A 55 6.55 -20.02 -6.18
CA GLU A 55 6.08 -19.48 -4.90
C GLU A 55 6.76 -18.15 -4.57
N GLU A 56 8.09 -18.07 -4.69
CA GLU A 56 8.84 -16.83 -4.45
C GLU A 56 8.40 -15.72 -5.40
N THR A 57 8.33 -16.01 -6.70
CA THR A 57 7.93 -15.03 -7.72
C THR A 57 6.52 -14.50 -7.45
N LEU A 58 5.58 -15.40 -7.14
CA LEU A 58 4.21 -15.05 -6.82
C LEU A 58 4.14 -14.19 -5.55
N PHE A 59 4.91 -14.53 -4.52
CA PHE A 59 4.97 -13.77 -3.28
C PHE A 59 5.43 -12.32 -3.52
N TYR A 60 6.56 -12.12 -4.20
CA TYR A 60 7.10 -10.79 -4.48
C TYR A 60 6.15 -9.97 -5.38
N SER A 61 5.55 -10.62 -6.39
CA SER A 61 4.54 -10.00 -7.26
C SER A 61 3.33 -9.52 -6.45
N ASN A 62 2.82 -10.33 -5.53
CA ASN A 62 1.68 -9.97 -4.69
C ASN A 62 1.98 -8.79 -3.77
N ILE A 63 3.16 -8.75 -3.14
CA ILE A 63 3.59 -7.60 -2.32
C ILE A 63 3.66 -6.33 -3.17
N HIS A 64 4.26 -6.42 -4.36
CA HIS A 64 4.35 -5.29 -5.28
C HIS A 64 2.96 -4.76 -5.69
N ASN A 65 2.08 -5.66 -6.12
CA ASN A 65 0.72 -5.33 -6.55
C ASN A 65 -0.10 -4.70 -5.41
N MET A 66 0.06 -5.21 -4.19
CA MET A 66 -0.62 -4.67 -3.02
C MET A 66 -0.13 -3.25 -2.66
N LYS A 67 1.18 -2.99 -2.71
CA LYS A 67 1.71 -1.63 -2.53
C LYS A 67 1.20 -0.67 -3.60
N LYS A 68 1.13 -1.12 -4.86
CA LYS A 68 0.58 -0.32 -5.97
C LYS A 68 -0.89 0.02 -5.75
N LEU A 69 -1.71 -0.96 -5.37
CA LEU A 69 -3.13 -0.78 -5.05
C LEU A 69 -3.32 0.24 -3.92
N LEU A 70 -2.52 0.15 -2.86
CA LEU A 70 -2.61 1.07 -1.73
C LEU A 70 -2.30 2.52 -2.11
N ILE A 71 -1.32 2.75 -2.98
CA ILE A 71 -1.02 4.10 -3.51
C ILE A 71 -2.17 4.60 -4.36
N ASP A 72 -2.69 3.78 -5.26
CA ASP A 72 -3.80 4.14 -6.16
C ASP A 72 -5.08 4.50 -5.38
N VAL A 73 -5.39 3.75 -4.32
CA VAL A 73 -6.48 4.08 -3.40
C VAL A 73 -6.20 5.40 -2.67
N LEU A 74 -5.00 5.56 -2.12
CA LEU A 74 -4.64 6.79 -1.38
C LEU A 74 -4.70 8.04 -2.27
N GLU A 75 -4.31 7.93 -3.54
CA GLU A 75 -4.39 9.03 -4.51
C GLU A 75 -5.85 9.42 -4.77
N ARG A 76 -6.72 8.45 -5.07
CA ARG A 76 -8.15 8.69 -5.27
C ARG A 76 -8.85 9.26 -4.02
N THR A 77 -8.49 8.77 -2.84
CA THR A 77 -8.98 9.32 -1.57
C THR A 77 -8.49 10.75 -1.35
N THR A 78 -7.24 11.06 -1.74
CA THR A 78 -6.71 12.43 -1.65
C THR A 78 -7.43 13.37 -2.60
N GLU A 79 -7.73 12.93 -3.83
CA GLU A 79 -8.54 13.69 -4.80
C GLU A 79 -9.93 14.00 -4.24
N ASP A 80 -10.59 13.02 -3.60
CA ASP A 80 -11.89 13.24 -2.97
C ASP A 80 -11.82 14.26 -1.82
N PHE A 81 -10.72 14.28 -1.06
CA PHE A 81 -10.51 15.30 -0.03
C PHE A 81 -10.22 16.69 -0.61
N GLU A 82 -9.48 16.78 -1.72
CA GLU A 82 -9.16 18.05 -2.38
C GLU A 82 -10.40 18.72 -2.99
N HIS A 83 -11.39 17.94 -3.41
CA HIS A 83 -12.64 18.42 -4.03
C HIS A 83 -13.84 18.42 -3.06
N LEU A 84 -13.58 18.38 -1.75
CA LEU A 84 -14.60 18.51 -0.71
C LEU A 84 -15.40 19.82 -0.88
N GLY A 85 -16.65 19.69 -1.34
CA GLY A 85 -17.57 20.82 -1.53
C GLY A 85 -17.73 21.29 -2.97
N ASP A 86 -16.99 20.72 -3.93
CA ASP A 86 -17.27 20.92 -5.36
C ASP A 86 -18.53 20.11 -5.75
N LYS A 87 -19.56 20.83 -6.20
CA LYS A 87 -20.85 20.24 -6.61
C LYS A 87 -20.77 19.49 -7.94
N ASN A 88 -19.74 19.74 -8.74
CA ASN A 88 -19.54 19.10 -10.03
C ASN A 88 -18.50 17.98 -9.99
N TRP A 89 -17.89 17.73 -8.81
CA TRP A 89 -16.94 16.64 -8.64
C TRP A 89 -17.63 15.28 -8.65
N ASN A 90 -17.08 14.34 -9.41
CA ASN A 90 -17.49 12.95 -9.39
C ASN A 90 -16.59 12.18 -8.41
N LYS A 91 -17.12 11.81 -7.25
CA LYS A 91 -16.34 11.16 -6.19
C LYS A 91 -15.77 9.82 -6.64
N ASN A 92 -14.53 9.54 -6.24
CA ASN A 92 -13.92 8.22 -6.45
C ASN A 92 -14.51 7.18 -5.49
N PHE A 93 -14.84 7.59 -4.26
CA PHE A 93 -15.49 6.77 -3.25
C PHE A 93 -16.76 7.45 -2.74
N ASP A 94 -17.88 6.72 -2.74
CA ASP A 94 -19.10 7.19 -2.10
C ASP A 94 -18.88 7.35 -0.58
N ASP A 95 -19.37 8.43 0.03
CA ASP A 95 -19.25 8.70 1.49
C ASP A 95 -20.03 7.70 2.37
N GLY A 96 -20.51 6.60 1.78
CA GLY A 96 -21.67 5.81 2.18
C GLY A 96 -21.92 5.71 3.68
N VAL A 97 -23.10 6.21 4.09
CA VAL A 97 -23.95 5.51 5.04
C VAL A 97 -25.35 5.43 4.41
N ASN A 98 -25.55 4.51 3.46
CA ASN A 98 -26.86 3.95 3.20
C ASN A 98 -26.89 2.59 3.93
N VAL A 99 -27.15 2.66 5.24
CA VAL A 99 -27.51 1.50 6.08
C VAL A 99 -29.02 1.49 6.22
#